data_AF-X0TV94-F1
#
_entry.id   AF-X0TV94-F1
#
_cell.length_a   1.000
_cell.length_b   1.000
_cell.length_c   1.000
_cell.angle_alpha   90.00
_cell.angle_beta   90.00
_cell.angle_gamma   90.00
#
_symmetry.space_group_name_H-M   'P 1'
#
loop_
_entity.id
_entity.type
_entity.pdbx_description
1 polymer ?
#
loop_
_entity_poly.entity_id
_entity_poly.type
_entity_poly.pdbx_seq_one_letter_code
_entity_poly.pdbx_strand_id
1 'polypeptide(L)' 'MKDWNGRKINFAKSKGGVIVVTHPFDNLISTNCIPWPPSEIVQKLYKS' A
#
# COMPACT_ATOMS: atom_id res chain seq x y z
N MET A 1 7.37 -15.27 -2.91
CA MET A 1 7.76 -14.05 -2.16
C MET A 1 6.85 -13.94 -0.97
N LYS A 2 7.28 -13.28 0.12
CA LYS A 2 6.37 -12.87 1.19
C LYS A 2 6.03 -11.40 1.00
N ASP A 3 4.79 -11.01 1.27
CA ASP A 3 4.41 -9.61 1.36
C ASP A 3 4.96 -8.97 2.66
N TRP A 4 4.64 -7.70 2.85
CA TRP A 4 4.99 -6.93 4.06
C TRP A 4 4.47 -7.55 5.36
N ASN A 5 3.39 -8.34 5.31
CA ASN A 5 2.76 -8.98 6.47
C ASN A 5 3.13 -10.47 6.60
N GLY A 6 4.15 -10.93 5.85
CA GLY A 6 4.65 -12.31 5.91
C GLY A 6 3.79 -13.35 5.17
N ARG A 7 2.72 -12.94 4.48
CA ARG A 7 1.87 -13.83 3.67
C ARG A 7 2.58 -14.20 2.38
N LYS A 8 2.47 -15.46 1.95
CA LYS A 8 2.98 -15.88 0.63
C LYS A 8 2.13 -15.27 -0.48
N ILE A 9 2.78 -14.57 -1.40
CA ILE A 9 2.16 -13.98 -2.59
C ILE A 9 2.82 -14.48 -3.87
N ASN A 10 2.03 -14.54 -4.94
CA ASN A 10 2.48 -14.93 -6.26
C ASN A 10 3.17 -13.74 -6.94
N PHE A 11 4.33 -14.00 -7.54
CA PHE A 11 5.15 -12.99 -8.16
C PHE A 11 5.95 -13.59 -9.33
N ALA A 12 6.35 -12.75 -10.27
CA ALA A 12 7.33 -13.07 -11.30
C ALA A 12 8.48 -12.08 -11.24
N LYS A 13 9.67 -12.52 -11.68
CA LYS A 13 10.87 -11.68 -11.73
C LYS A 13 11.42 -11.67 -13.16
N SER A 14 11.65 -10.48 -13.71
CA SER A 14 12.29 -10.33 -15.02
C SER A 14 13.78 -10.65 -14.94
N LYS A 15 14.42 -10.96 -16.08
CA LYS A 15 15.87 -11.16 -16.16
C LYS A 15 16.66 -9.93 -15.68
N GLY A 16 16.10 -8.73 -15.83
CA GLY A 16 16.66 -7.46 -15.34
C GLY A 16 16.38 -7.17 -13.87
N GLY A 17 15.68 -8.05 -13.15
CA GLY A 17 15.45 -7.92 -11.71
C GLY A 17 14.15 -7.23 -11.31
N VAL A 18 13.32 -6.80 -12.26
CA VAL A 18 12.00 -6.21 -11.97
C VAL A 18 11.07 -7.29 -11.43
N ILE A 19 10.38 -6.98 -10.33
CA ILE A 19 9.42 -7.88 -9.70
C ILE A 19 8.01 -7.38 -9.99
N VAL A 20 7.13 -8.27 -10.42
CA VAL A 20 5.69 -8.02 -10.57
C VAL A 20 4.91 -9.01 -9.72
N VAL A 21 3.83 -8.54 -9.11
CA VAL A 21 2.94 -9.33 -8.25
C VAL A 21 1.63 -9.61 -8.98
N THR A 22 0.99 -10.75 -8.69
CA THR A 22 -0.26 -11.13 -9.38
C THR A 22 -1.41 -10.18 -9.09
N HIS A 23 -1.56 -9.72 -7.83
CA HIS A 23 -2.45 -8.61 -7.50
C HIS A 23 -1.62 -7.37 -7.16
N PRO A 24 -1.95 -6.19 -7.73
CA PRO A 24 -1.14 -4.98 -7.57
C PRO A 24 -1.04 -4.47 -6.13
N PHE A 25 -1.96 -4.90 -5.26
CA PHE A 25 -2.00 -4.47 -3.85
C PHE A 25 -1.39 -5.49 -2.88
N ASP A 26 -1.00 -6.68 -3.36
CA ASP A 26 -0.50 -7.77 -2.52
C ASP A 26 0.76 -7.40 -1.71
N ASN A 27 1.51 -6.37 -2.12
CA ASN A 27 2.70 -5.90 -1.41
C ASN A 27 2.59 -4.45 -0.92
N LEU A 28 1.37 -3.89 -0.90
CA LEU A 28 1.13 -2.58 -0.30
C LEU A 28 0.76 -2.74 1.16
N ILE A 29 1.32 -1.87 2.00
CA ILE A 29 0.88 -1.73 3.38
C ILE A 29 -0.52 -1.12 3.35
N SER A 30 -1.53 -1.94 3.56
CA SER A 30 -2.88 -1.50 3.87
C SER A 30 -3.06 -1.56 5.39
N THR A 31 -2.78 -0.45 6.05
CA THR A 31 -3.23 -0.27 7.42
C THR A 31 -4.69 0.17 7.39
N ASN A 32 -5.49 -0.30 8.35
CA ASN A 32 -6.76 0.35 8.72
C ASN A 32 -6.45 1.68 9.45
N CYS A 33 -5.53 2.48 8.91
CA CYS A 33 -5.17 3.76 9.48
C CYS A 33 -6.29 4.74 9.16
N ILE A 34 -6.87 5.30 10.21
CA ILE A 34 -7.73 6.46 10.11
C ILE A 34 -6.79 7.67 10.08
N PRO A 35 -6.76 8.47 8.99
CA PRO A 35 -5.98 9.70 8.98
C PRO A 35 -6.44 10.61 10.11
N TRP A 36 -5.50 11.05 10.95
CA TRP A 36 -5.77 11.96 12.05
C TRP A 36 -4.96 13.27 11.88
N PRO A 37 -5.61 14.43 11.95
CA PRO A 37 -7.05 14.60 12.15
C PRO A 37 -7.84 14.18 10.89
N PRO A 38 -9.15 13.88 11.01
CA PRO A 38 -9.98 13.52 9.86
C PRO A 38 -9.88 14.58 8.76
N SER A 39 -10.00 14.17 7.50
CA SER A 39 -9.89 15.07 6.34
C SER A 39 -10.80 16.29 6.43
N GLU A 40 -11.96 16.14 7.05
CA GLU A 40 -12.94 17.20 7.31
C GLU A 40 -12.37 18.29 8.24
N ILE A 41 -11.59 17.89 9.24
CA ILE A 41 -10.90 18.83 10.14
C ILE A 41 -9.77 19.54 9.40
N VAL A 42 -8.98 18.79 8.61
CA VAL A 42 -7.91 19.37 7.79
C VAL A 42 -8.48 20.40 6.81
N GLN A 43 -9.56 20.08 6.08
CA GLN A 43 -10.23 20.99 5.15
C GLN A 43 -10.72 22.27 5.82
N LYS A 44 -11.30 22.16 7.03
CA LYS A 44 -11.74 23.33 7.80
C LYS A 44 -10.57 24.22 8.25
N LEU A 45 -9.44 23.62 8.61
CA LEU A 45 -8.26 24.37 9.06
C LEU A 45 -7.56 25.10 7.90
N TYR A 46 -7.53 24.48 6.71
CA TYR A 46 -6.75 25.00 5.59
C TYR A 46 -7.46 26.03 4.70
N LYS A 47 -8.69 26.46 5.04
CA LYS A 47 -9.48 27.49 4.32
C LYS A 47 -9.22 27.47 2.80
N SER A 48 -9.76 26.45 2.13
CA SER A 48 -9.83 26.39 0.67
C SER A 48 -10.39 27.67 0.05
#